data_AF-A0A962KE96-F1
#
_entry.id   AF-A0A962KE96-F1
#
_cell.length_a   1.000
_cell.length_b   1.000
_cell.length_c   1.000
_cell.angle_alpha   90.00
_cell.angle_beta   90.00
_cell.angle_gamma   90.00
#
_symmetry.space_group_name_H-M   'P 1'
#
loop_
_entity.id
_entity.type
_entity.pdbx_description
1 polymer ?
#
loop_
_entity_poly.entity_id
_entity_poly.type
_entity_poly.pdbx_seq_one_letter_code
_entity_poly.pdbx_strand_id
1 'polypeptide(L)'
;MNPRTLQALTITFLIISILGSTVYTIKETQRGILVQFGEIIDSNLTAGMGLKIPYIHEVKKFDIRTQVSDTERTEYLTQENKFLIV
;
A
#
# COMPACT_ATOMS: atom_id res chain seq x y z
N MET A 1 24.80 -6.64 32.43
CA MET A 1 24.27 -5.56 31.58
C MET A 1 23.47 -4.62 32.48
N ASN A 2 23.76 -3.32 32.50
CA ASN A 2 23.00 -2.40 33.35
C ASN A 2 21.58 -2.24 32.78
N PRO A 3 20.52 -2.25 33.62
CA PRO A 3 19.14 -2.11 33.15
C PRO A 3 18.93 -0.77 32.42
N ARG A 4 19.65 0.28 32.84
CA ARG A 4 19.62 1.60 32.17
C ARG A 4 20.23 1.58 30.77
N THR A 5 21.32 0.84 30.56
CA THR A 5 21.94 0.72 29.23
C THR A 5 21.08 -0.13 28.30
N LEU A 6 20.40 -1.14 28.85
CA LEU A 6 19.45 -1.95 28.08
C LEU A 6 18.24 -1.11 27.63
N GLN A 7 17.63 -0.34 28.54
CA GLN A 7 16.51 0.55 28.20
C GLN A 7 16.89 1.60 27.15
N ALA A 8 18.06 2.24 27.29
CA ALA A 8 18.54 3.22 26.31
C ALA A 8 18.72 2.59 24.92
N LEU A 9 19.24 1.36 24.86
CA LEU A 9 19.40 0.62 23.61
C LEU A 9 18.05 0.27 22.98
N THR A 10 17.08 -0.18 23.79
CA THR A 10 15.73 -0.52 23.32
C THR A 10 15.01 0.70 22.75
N ILE A 11 15.06 1.85 23.44
CA ILE A 11 14.42 3.09 22.98
C ILE A 11 15.07 3.58 21.68
N THR A 12 16.40 3.56 21.62
CA THR A 12 17.14 3.95 20.42
C THR A 12 16.75 3.10 19.22
N PHE A 13 16.67 1.78 19.40
CA PHE A 13 16.24 0.86 18.36
C PHE A 13 14.80 1.15 17.89
N LEU A 14 13.89 1.41 18.82
CA LEU A 14 12.49 1.72 18.52
C LEU A 14 12.37 2.99 17.67
N ILE A 15 13.11 4.05 18.02
CA ILE A 15 13.12 5.32 17.30
C ILE A 15 13.61 5.12 15.85
N ILE A 16 14.72 4.39 15.67
CA ILE A 16 15.29 4.12 14.34
C ILE A 16 14.30 3.34 13.46
N SER A 17 13.61 2.35 14.04
CA SER A 17 12.62 1.55 13.31
C SER A 17 11.44 2.39 12.81
N ILE A 18 10.96 3.32 13.63
CA ILE A 18 9.86 4.24 13.28
C ILE A 18 10.30 5.22 12.19
N LEU A 19 11.50 5.80 12.31
CA LEU A 19 12.05 6.72 11.31
C LEU A 19 12.29 6.04 9.96
N GLY A 20 12.70 4.77 9.94
CA GLY A 20 12.88 4.04 8.67
C GLY A 20 11.57 3.78 7.93
N SER A 21 10.45 3.70 8.65
CA SER A 21 9.15 3.30 8.10
C SER A 21 8.29 4.47 7.57
N THR A 22 8.73 5.70 7.81
CA THR A 22 7.99 6.93 7.45
C THR A 22 8.18 7.35 5.98
N VAL A 23 9.29 6.98 5.35
CA VAL A 23 9.61 7.41 3.99
C VAL A 23 9.04 6.42 2.97
N TYR A 24 8.40 6.94 1.93
CA TYR A 24 8.01 6.14 0.76
C TYR A 24 8.39 6.84 -0.54
N THR A 25 8.62 6.05 -1.58
CA THR A 25 8.98 6.53 -2.91
C THR A 25 8.04 5.96 -3.96
N ILE A 26 7.49 6.82 -4.81
CA ILE A 26 6.64 6.46 -5.95
C ILE A 26 7.43 6.73 -7.23
N LYS A 27 7.50 5.72 -8.11
CA LYS A 27 8.13 5.84 -9.43
C LYS A 27 7.19 6.57 -10.38
N GLU A 28 7.73 7.25 -11.39
CA GLU A 28 6.94 7.94 -12.42
C GLU A 28 5.98 7.02 -13.19
N THR A 29 6.32 5.73 -13.30
CA THR A 29 5.47 4.71 -13.92
C THR A 29 4.36 4.19 -12.99
N GLN A 30 4.21 4.76 -11.80
CA GLN A 30 3.26 4.30 -10.79
C GLN A 30 2.48 5.49 -10.23
N ARG A 31 1.24 5.23 -9.83
CA ARG A 31 0.42 6.15 -9.04
C ARG A 31 0.21 5.56 -7.66
N GLY A 32 0.32 6.39 -6.63
CA GLY A 32 0.04 5.96 -5.26
C GLY A 32 -1.39 6.30 -4.83
N ILE A 33 -1.94 5.47 -3.96
CA ILE A 33 -3.15 5.74 -3.18
C ILE A 33 -2.76 5.69 -1.71
N LEU A 34 -3.05 6.77 -0.98
CA LEU A 34 -2.91 6.84 0.47
C LEU A 34 -4.19 6.31 1.12
N VAL A 35 -4.02 5.23 1.87
CA VAL A 35 -5.10 4.59 2.61
C VAL A 35 -4.81 4.71 4.11
N GLN A 36 -5.81 5.13 4.88
CA GLN A 36 -5.76 5.14 6.34
C GLN A 36 -6.83 4.18 6.86
N PHE A 37 -6.42 3.12 7.55
CA PHE A 37 -7.32 2.11 8.13
C PHE A 37 -8.39 1.56 7.15
N GLY A 38 -8.07 1.48 5.86
CA GLY A 38 -8.99 1.02 4.82
C GLY A 38 -9.79 2.12 4.13
N GLU A 39 -9.73 3.36 4.62
CA GLU A 39 -10.32 4.53 3.97
C GLU A 39 -9.33 5.22 3.03
N ILE A 40 -9.78 5.61 1.83
CA ILE A 40 -8.95 6.32 0.86
C ILE A 40 -8.95 7.81 1.21
N ILE A 41 -7.83 8.32 1.70
CA ILE A 41 -7.67 9.76 2.00
C ILE A 41 -7.20 10.53 0.77
N ASP A 42 -6.29 9.93 0.00
CA ASP A 42 -5.77 10.54 -1.22
C ASP A 42 -5.61 9.48 -2.31
N SER A 43 -6.24 9.71 -3.45
CA SER A 43 -6.24 8.82 -4.59
C SER A 43 -5.23 9.19 -5.67
N ASN A 44 -4.57 10.35 -5.57
CA ASN A 44 -3.68 10.88 -6.60
C ASN A 44 -2.32 11.29 -6.04
N LEU A 45 -1.62 10.35 -5.38
CA LEU A 45 -0.23 10.56 -5.05
C LEU A 45 0.63 10.54 -6.33
N THR A 46 1.24 11.68 -6.63
CA THR A 46 2.18 11.88 -7.73
C THR A 46 3.54 11.23 -7.43
N ALA A 47 4.32 10.98 -8.48
CA ALA A 47 5.67 10.44 -8.38
C ALA A 47 6.59 11.34 -7.56
N GLY A 48 7.47 10.71 -6.77
CA GLY A 48 8.38 11.41 -5.87
C GLY A 48 8.58 10.70 -4.54
N MET A 49 9.30 11.38 -3.65
CA MET A 49 9.45 10.97 -2.25
C MET A 49 8.37 11.64 -1.42
N GLY A 50 7.74 10.88 -0.53
CA GLY A 50 6.75 11.37 0.41
C GLY A 50 6.99 10.83 1.82
N LEU A 51 6.36 11.49 2.79
CA LEU A 51 6.34 11.06 4.18
C LEU A 51 4.95 10.55 4.52
N LYS A 52 4.89 9.40 5.18
CA LYS A 52 3.66 8.80 5.68
C LYS A 52 3.81 8.48 7.15
N ILE A 53 2.71 8.52 7.89
CA ILE A 53 2.73 8.11 9.28
C ILE A 53 2.79 6.58 9.32
N PRO A 54 3.86 5.98 9.88
CA PRO A 54 3.98 4.52 9.93
C PRO A 54 2.80 3.93 10.74
N TYR A 55 2.38 2.72 10.39
CA TYR A 55 1.25 1.97 10.95
C TYR A 55 -0.16 2.52 10.67
N ILE A 56 -0.33 3.82 10.51
CA ILE A 56 -1.64 4.45 10.21
C ILE A 56 -1.84 4.53 8.70
N HIS A 57 -0.83 5.03 7.98
CA HIS A 57 -0.90 5.27 6.54
C HIS A 57 -0.27 4.13 5.76
N GLU A 58 -1.06 3.54 4.87
CA GLU A 58 -0.63 2.60 3.86
C GLU A 58 -0.56 3.29 2.49
N VAL A 59 0.56 3.14 1.78
CA VAL A 59 0.70 3.67 0.42
C VAL A 59 0.65 2.48 -0.53
N LYS A 60 -0.48 2.34 -1.23
CA LYS A 60 -0.65 1.33 -2.28
C LYS A 60 -0.20 1.91 -3.61
N LYS A 61 0.64 1.19 -4.34
CA LYS A 61 1.19 1.64 -5.63
C LYS A 61 0.54 0.85 -6.75
N PHE A 62 0.01 1.57 -7.72
CA PHE A 62 -0.62 1.01 -8.92
C PHE A 62 0.17 1.41 -10.14
N ASP A 63 0.24 0.54 -11.13
CA ASP A 63 0.85 0.85 -12.42
C ASP A 63 -0.09 1.73 -13.24
N ILE A 64 0.43 2.79 -13.85
CA ILE A 64 -0.37 3.67 -14.72
C ILE A 64 -0.45 3.17 -16.16
N ARG A 65 0.27 2.09 -16.49
CA ARG A 65 0.26 1.49 -17.83
C ARG A 65 -0.99 0.65 -18.04
N THR A 66 -1.38 0.48 -19.30
CA THR A 66 -2.48 -0.42 -19.69
C THR A 66 -2.18 -1.84 -19.21
N GLN A 67 -3.07 -2.36 -18.36
CA GLN A 67 -3.03 -3.75 -17.92
C GLN A 67 -4.07 -4.54 -18.71
N VAL A 68 -3.63 -5.64 -19.32
CA VAL A 68 -4.54 -6.62 -19.91
C VAL A 68 -4.82 -7.65 -18.82
N SER A 69 -6.05 -7.68 -18.31
CA SER A 69 -6.49 -8.70 -17.37
C SER A 69 -7.08 -9.86 -18.16
N ASP A 70 -6.39 -10.99 -18.17
CA ASP A 70 -6.95 -12.24 -18.67
C ASP A 70 -7.82 -12.83 -17.56
N THR A 71 -9.12 -12.95 -17.80
CA THR A 71 -10.08 -13.49 -16.81
C THR A 71 -10.37 -14.93 -17.17
N GLU A 72 -10.32 -15.82 -16.19
CA GLU A 72 -10.65 -17.23 -16.41
C GLU A 72 -12.12 -17.39 -16.82
N ARG A 73 -12.37 -18.31 -17.76
CA ARG A 73 -13.72 -18.61 -18.25
C ARG A 73 -14.62 -19.02 -17.11
N THR A 74 -15.60 -18.18 -16.82
CA THR A 74 -16.60 -18.40 -15.78
C THR A 74 -17.98 -18.41 -16.42
N GLU A 75 -18.84 -19.32 -15.97
CA GLU A 75 -20.21 -19.42 -16.42
C GLU A 75 -21.08 -18.40 -15.66
N TYR A 76 -21.71 -17.48 -16.39
CA TYR A 76 -22.64 -16.51 -15.82
C TYR A 76 -24.08 -16.88 -16.17
N LEU A 77 -24.97 -16.81 -15.19
CA LEU A 77 -26.41 -16.92 -15.42
C LEU A 77 -26.93 -15.60 -16.00
N THR A 78 -27.39 -15.63 -17.25
CA THR A 78 -28.03 -14.47 -17.88
C THR A 78 -29.44 -14.24 -17.31
N GLN A 79 -30.03 -13.08 -17.56
CA GLN A 79 -31.42 -12.80 -17.15
C GLN A 79 -32.44 -13.79 -17.74
N GLU A 80 -32.08 -14.47 -18.83
CA GLU A 80 -32.88 -15.53 -19.46
C GLU A 80 -32.67 -16.92 -18.82
N ASN A 81 -31.92 -17.03 -17.72
CA ASN A 81 -31.51 -18.28 -17.10
C ASN A 81 -30.73 -19.23 -18.02
N LYS A 82 -29.90 -18.67 -18.90
CA LYS A 82 -28.97 -19.44 -19.74
C LYS A 82 -27.54 -19.18 -19.28
N PHE A 83 -26.72 -20.22 -19.27
CA PHE A 83 -25.29 -20.14 -18.96
C PHE A 83 -24.54 -19.53 -20.16
N LEU A 84 -23.76 -18.49 -19.90
CA LEU A 84 -22.90 -17.84 -20.87
C LEU A 84 -21.44 -17.96 -20.41
N ILE A 85 -20.57 -18.41 -21.31
CA ILE A 85 -19.13 -18.58 -21.08
C ILE A 85 -18.43 -17.36 -21.72
N VAL A 86 -17.70 -16.59 -20.91
CA VAL A 86 -16.88 -15.44 -21.36
C VAL A 86 -15.42 -15.81 -21.25
#